data_AF-A0A0Q4DX84-F1
#
_entry.id   AF-A0A0Q4DX84-F1
#
_cell.length_a   1.000
_cell.length_b   1.000
_cell.length_c   1.000
_cell.angle_alpha   90.00
_cell.angle_beta   90.00
_cell.angle_gamma   90.00
#
_symmetry.space_group_name_H-M   'P 1'
#
loop_
_entity.id
_entity.type
_entity.pdbx_description
1 polymer ?
#
loop_
_entity_poly.entity_id
_entity_poly.type
_entity_poly.pdbx_seq_one_letter_code
_entity_poly.pdbx_strand_id
1 'polypeptide(L)'
;MDSFYKIIGLYDHLSFNIKMEKSDFSESLKKITYKTNTAFITLIPDYGIPTRFEYRGTVNKSDFILKRRSHFFDYNIFHCIIKGNISEKDNTTYIQMEFYSFHFPFCDCHLSTSPFPNYFYSRDCK
;
A
#
# COMPACT_ATOMS: atom_id res chain seq x y z
N MET A 1 3.44 -21.44 9.81
CA MET A 1 2.60 -21.29 8.60
C MET A 1 3.12 -20.04 7.90
N ASP A 2 3.47 -20.09 6.60
CA ASP A 2 3.61 -18.91 5.69
C ASP A 2 4.43 -19.14 4.40
N SER A 3 5.03 -20.32 4.19
CA SER A 3 5.82 -20.56 2.97
C SER A 3 4.99 -20.44 1.68
N PHE A 4 3.72 -20.83 1.71
CA PHE A 4 2.83 -20.73 0.55
C PHE A 4 2.53 -19.28 0.16
N TYR A 5 2.28 -18.41 1.14
CA TYR A 5 1.99 -16.98 0.93
C TYR A 5 3.20 -16.19 0.41
N LYS A 6 4.41 -16.59 0.80
CA LYS A 6 5.68 -16.06 0.27
C LYS A 6 5.91 -16.46 -1.19
N ILE A 7 5.50 -17.68 -1.58
CA ILE A 7 5.67 -18.21 -2.95
C ILE A 7 4.76 -17.50 -3.96
N ILE A 8 3.56 -17.07 -3.54
CA ILE A 8 2.62 -16.33 -4.38
C ILE A 8 2.81 -14.80 -4.35
N GLY A 9 3.85 -14.30 -3.67
CA GLY A 9 4.23 -12.88 -3.65
C GLY A 9 3.28 -11.94 -2.90
N LEU A 10 2.53 -12.45 -1.92
CA LEU A 10 1.37 -11.74 -1.35
C LEU A 10 1.64 -10.93 -0.08
N TYR A 11 2.80 -11.10 0.57
CA TYR A 11 3.12 -10.44 1.84
C TYR A 11 4.60 -10.09 1.89
N ASP A 12 4.89 -8.79 1.84
CA ASP A 12 6.16 -8.28 2.32
C ASP A 12 5.92 -7.60 3.67
N HIS A 13 6.78 -7.89 4.65
CA HIS A 13 6.72 -7.28 5.98
C HIS A 13 7.99 -6.46 6.16
N LEU A 14 7.83 -5.17 6.46
CA LEU A 14 8.94 -4.28 6.72
C LEU A 14 8.84 -3.75 8.14
N SER A 15 9.86 -4.00 8.95
CA SER A 15 9.98 -3.45 10.30
C SER A 15 11.22 -2.59 10.41
N PHE A 16 11.07 -1.38 10.93
CA PHE A 16 12.20 -0.51 11.21
C PHE A 16 11.95 0.37 12.44
N ASN A 17 13.06 0.89 12.98
CA ASN A 17 13.07 1.79 14.13
C ASN A 17 13.44 3.20 13.69
N ILE A 18 12.66 4.18 14.14
CA ILE A 18 12.96 5.60 13.96
C ILE A 18 13.18 6.24 15.32
N LYS A 19 14.22 7.06 15.43
CA LYS A 19 14.47 7.93 16.58
C LYS A 19 13.63 9.22 16.46
N MET A 20 12.32 9.07 16.57
CA MET A 20 11.33 10.15 16.55
C MET A 20 10.17 9.77 17.46
N GLU A 21 9.47 10.75 18.03
CA GLU A 21 8.29 10.50 18.85
C GLU A 21 7.14 9.96 17.98
N LYS A 22 6.32 9.08 18.57
CA LYS A 22 5.16 8.49 17.91
C LYS A 22 4.14 9.54 17.45
N SER A 23 3.98 10.61 18.23
CA SER A 23 3.09 11.74 17.94
C SER A 23 3.52 12.47 16.65
N ASP A 24 4.80 12.87 16.60
CA ASP A 24 5.44 13.54 15.46
C ASP A 24 5.37 12.71 14.17
N PHE A 25 5.61 11.40 14.28
CA PHE A 25 5.45 10.47 13.16
C PHE A 25 4.01 10.50 12.63
N SER A 26 3.04 10.32 13.53
CA SER A 26 1.63 10.27 13.15
C SER A 26 1.15 11.58 12.53
N GLU A 27 1.66 12.72 12.98
CA GLU A 27 1.31 14.03 12.45
C GLU A 27 1.95 14.26 11.07
N SER A 28 3.22 13.91 10.92
CA SER A 28 3.92 13.97 9.63
C SER A 28 3.26 13.10 8.58
N LEU A 29 2.87 11.87 8.95
CA LEU A 29 2.18 10.95 8.07
C LEU A 29 0.77 11.46 7.69
N LYS A 30 0.07 12.12 8.62
CA LYS A 30 -1.23 12.77 8.33
C LYS A 30 -1.11 13.92 7.33
N LYS A 31 -0.01 14.68 7.35
CA LYS A 31 0.19 15.82 6.43
C LYS A 31 0.23 15.39 4.97
N ILE A 32 0.78 14.21 4.68
CA ILE A 32 0.89 13.64 3.33
C ILE A 32 -0.26 12.68 2.97
N THR A 33 -1.17 12.40 3.91
CA THR A 33 -2.27 11.45 3.74
C THR A 33 -3.62 12.16 3.64
N TYR A 34 -4.34 11.94 2.55
CA TYR A 34 -5.74 12.31 2.44
C TYR A 34 -6.62 11.33 3.23
N LYS A 35 -7.37 11.85 4.21
CA LYS A 35 -8.24 11.03 5.06
C LYS A 35 -9.40 10.43 4.26
N THR A 36 -9.46 9.11 4.17
CA THR A 36 -10.55 8.37 3.51
C THR A 36 -11.02 7.21 4.37
N ASN A 37 -12.20 6.64 4.06
CA ASN A 37 -12.68 5.45 4.76
C ASN A 37 -11.92 4.20 4.28
N THR A 38 -11.36 3.43 5.23
CA THR A 38 -10.58 2.21 4.95
C THR A 38 -11.40 1.13 4.26
N ALA A 39 -12.71 1.05 4.55
CA ALA A 39 -13.60 0.05 3.95
C ALA A 39 -13.73 0.20 2.43
N PHE A 40 -13.54 1.42 1.92
CA PHE A 40 -13.74 1.75 0.50
C PHE A 40 -12.49 2.35 -0.15
N ILE A 41 -11.31 2.15 0.45
CA ILE A 41 -10.06 2.75 -0.01
C ILE A 41 -9.70 2.37 -1.45
N THR A 42 -10.25 1.27 -1.95
CA THR A 42 -10.08 0.78 -3.33
C THR A 42 -11.11 1.33 -4.31
N LEU A 43 -12.34 1.64 -3.86
CA LEU A 43 -13.46 2.03 -4.71
C LEU A 43 -13.50 3.53 -5.03
N ILE A 44 -12.85 4.35 -4.21
CA ILE A 44 -12.82 5.79 -4.41
C ILE A 44 -11.87 6.10 -5.59
N PRO A 45 -12.29 6.81 -6.63
CA PRO A 45 -11.41 7.21 -7.71
C PRO A 45 -10.42 8.30 -7.25
N ASP A 46 -9.16 8.22 -7.73
CA ASP A 46 -8.09 9.12 -7.29
C ASP A 46 -8.24 10.58 -7.82
N TYR A 47 -9.13 10.82 -8.78
CA TYR A 47 -9.39 12.14 -9.37
C TYR A 47 -9.94 13.18 -8.36
N GLY A 48 -10.54 12.73 -7.26
CA GLY A 48 -11.09 13.61 -6.22
C GLY A 48 -10.07 14.06 -5.17
N ILE A 49 -8.82 13.57 -5.22
CA ILE A 49 -7.80 13.81 -4.19
C ILE A 49 -6.88 14.95 -4.63
N PRO A 50 -6.72 16.01 -3.82
CA PRO A 50 -5.77 17.08 -4.11
C PRO A 50 -4.35 16.57 -4.34
N THR A 51 -3.63 17.15 -5.31
CA THR A 51 -2.27 16.74 -5.72
C THR A 51 -1.21 16.84 -4.62
N ARG A 52 -1.47 17.59 -3.55
CA ARG A 52 -0.58 17.71 -2.39
C ARG A 52 -0.48 16.44 -1.54
N PHE A 53 -1.42 15.50 -1.70
CA PHE A 53 -1.44 14.26 -0.93
C PHE A 53 -0.93 13.11 -1.80
N GLU A 54 0.10 12.43 -1.31
CA GLU A 54 0.69 11.26 -1.99
C GLU A 54 -0.05 9.97 -1.63
N TYR A 55 -0.59 9.91 -0.41
CA TYR A 55 -1.27 8.74 0.13
C TYR A 55 -2.73 9.07 0.41
N ARG A 56 -3.55 8.02 0.41
CA ARG A 56 -4.93 8.05 0.90
C ARG A 56 -5.12 6.97 1.96
N GLY A 57 -6.00 7.22 2.91
CA GLY A 57 -6.37 6.23 3.91
C GLY A 57 -6.56 6.84 5.30
N THR A 58 -6.24 6.08 6.34
CA THR A 58 -6.39 6.51 7.73
C THR A 58 -5.08 6.37 8.50
N VAL A 59 -4.76 7.39 9.28
CA VAL A 59 -3.65 7.39 10.23
C VAL A 59 -4.22 7.60 11.63
N ASN A 60 -4.23 6.54 12.42
CA ASN A 60 -4.59 6.55 13.83
C ASN A 60 -3.35 6.76 14.68
N LYS A 61 -3.52 6.77 16.01
CA LYS A 61 -2.38 6.89 16.92
C LYS A 61 -1.49 5.65 16.90
N SER A 62 -2.07 4.46 16.80
CA SER A 62 -1.40 3.16 16.91
C SER A 62 -1.16 2.45 15.58
N ASP A 63 -1.82 2.89 14.52
CA ASP A 63 -1.98 2.11 13.30
C ASP A 63 -2.27 3.03 12.13
N PHE A 64 -1.93 2.58 10.92
CA PHE A 64 -2.25 3.27 9.70
C PHE A 64 -2.58 2.28 8.59
N ILE A 65 -3.48 2.71 7.70
CA ILE A 65 -3.83 1.99 6.48
C ILE A 65 -3.74 3.01 5.37
N LEU A 66 -2.82 2.77 4.44
CA LEU A 66 -2.50 3.69 3.35
C LEU A 66 -2.55 2.98 2.02
N LYS A 67 -2.97 3.71 1.00
CA LYS A 67 -2.84 3.33 -0.39
C LYS A 67 -2.18 4.48 -1.13
N ARG A 68 -1.16 4.20 -1.94
CA ARG A 68 -0.54 5.21 -2.80
C ARG A 68 -1.55 5.68 -3.84
N ARG A 69 -1.57 6.98 -4.13
CA ARG A 69 -2.39 7.55 -5.20
C ARG A 69 -1.84 7.10 -6.55
N SER A 70 -2.72 6.69 -7.47
CA SER A 70 -2.33 6.45 -8.86
C SER A 70 -2.24 7.77 -9.61
N HIS A 71 -1.13 8.00 -10.31
CA HIS A 71 -1.02 9.05 -11.30
C HIS A 71 -1.46 8.52 -12.68
N PHE A 72 -1.87 9.43 -13.58
CA PHE A 72 -2.40 9.09 -14.91
C PHE A 72 -1.38 8.37 -15.82
N PHE A 73 -0.09 8.38 -15.46
CA PHE A 73 0.99 7.69 -16.17
C PHE A 73 1.65 6.57 -15.34
N ASP A 74 1.05 6.17 -14.21
CA ASP A 74 1.54 5.03 -13.46
C ASP A 74 1.16 3.74 -14.21
N TYR A 75 2.13 3.16 -14.93
CA TYR A 75 1.98 1.87 -15.60
C TYR A 75 1.87 0.68 -14.61
N ASN A 76 2.10 0.91 -13.32
CA ASN A 76 2.05 -0.11 -12.29
C ASN A 76 0.63 -0.17 -11.69
N ILE A 77 -0.23 -1.00 -12.30
CA ILE A 77 -1.65 -1.18 -11.98
C ILE A 77 -1.87 -1.87 -10.61
N PHE A 78 -0.81 -2.46 -10.04
CA PHE A 78 -0.88 -3.17 -8.76
C PHE A 78 -0.69 -2.21 -7.58
N HIS A 79 -1.76 -1.52 -7.21
CA HIS A 79 -1.75 -0.65 -6.04
C HIS A 79 -1.80 -1.46 -4.74
N CYS A 80 -0.65 -1.62 -4.09
CA CYS A 80 -0.56 -2.27 -2.79
C CYS A 80 -1.19 -1.40 -1.68
N ILE A 81 -1.87 -2.06 -0.75
CA ILE A 81 -2.34 -1.44 0.50
C ILE A 81 -1.28 -1.68 1.56
N ILE A 82 -0.80 -0.59 2.15
CA ILE A 82 0.16 -0.60 3.25
C ILE A 82 -0.64 -0.56 4.53
N LYS A 83 -0.52 -1.59 5.37
CA LYS A 83 -1.04 -1.57 6.74
C LYS A 83 0.14 -1.52 7.68
N GLY A 84 0.15 -0.59 8.62
CA GLY A 84 1.22 -0.50 9.59
C GLY A 84 0.72 -0.32 11.01
N ASN A 85 1.53 -0.78 11.95
CA ASN A 85 1.38 -0.58 13.37
C ASN A 85 2.56 0.27 13.89
N ILE A 86 2.25 1.18 14.81
CA ILE A 86 3.18 2.09 15.44
C ILE A 86 3.19 1.80 16.93
N SER A 87 4.31 1.25 17.40
CA SER A 87 4.58 1.07 18.82
C SER A 87 5.75 1.95 19.23
N GLU A 88 5.80 2.28 20.52
CA GLU A 88 6.85 3.11 21.09
C GLU A 88 7.51 2.33 22.22
N LYS A 89 8.83 2.27 22.19
CA LYS A 89 9.62 1.58 23.20
C LYS A 89 10.92 2.36 23.40
N ASP A 90 11.21 2.71 24.65
CA ASP A 90 12.48 3.33 25.05
C ASP A 90 12.86 4.58 24.22
N ASN A 91 11.91 5.52 24.03
CA ASN A 91 12.07 6.73 23.19
C ASN A 91 12.37 6.47 21.70
N THR A 92 12.17 5.24 21.23
CA THR A 92 12.24 4.87 19.82
C THR A 92 10.88 4.41 19.34
N THR A 93 10.48 4.89 18.16
CA THR A 93 9.25 4.47 17.52
C THR A 93 9.56 3.26 16.64
N TYR A 94 8.93 2.14 16.95
CA TYR A 94 8.98 0.92 16.17
C TYR A 94 7.79 0.90 15.21
N ILE A 95 8.09 0.76 13.92
CA ILE A 95 7.07 0.72 12.87
C ILE A 95 7.16 -0.64 12.21
N GLN A 96 6.03 -1.34 12.20
CA GLN A 96 5.85 -2.57 11.45
C GLN A 96 4.84 -2.31 10.35
N MET A 97 5.17 -2.71 9.13
CA MET A 97 4.32 -2.55 7.96
C MET A 97 4.16 -3.86 7.23
N GLU A 98 3.01 -4.00 6.61
CA GLU A 98 2.61 -5.14 5.79
C GLU A 98 2.07 -4.60 4.48
N PHE A 99 2.56 -5.16 3.37
CA PHE A 99 2.13 -4.79 2.04
C PHE A 99 1.17 -5.85 1.50
N TYR A 100 -0.04 -5.43 1.17
CA TYR A 100 -1.08 -6.27 0.57
C TYR A 100 -1.21 -5.91 -0.91
N SER A 101 -0.70 -6.76 -1.79
CA SER A 101 -0.94 -6.64 -3.21
C SER A 101 -2.35 -7.12 -3.55
N PHE A 102 -3.21 -6.24 -4.04
CA PHE A 102 -4.50 -6.63 -4.56
C PHE A 102 -4.31 -7.10 -6.02
N HIS A 103 -4.31 -8.41 -6.22
CA HIS A 103 -4.39 -8.98 -7.56
C HIS A 103 -5.88 -9.01 -7.93
N PHE A 104 -6.33 -8.12 -8.80
CA PHE A 104 -7.55 -8.40 -9.54
C PHE A 104 -7.21 -9.57 -10.46
N PRO A 105 -7.86 -10.74 -10.36
CA PRO A 105 -7.86 -11.66 -11.46
C PRO A 105 -8.59 -10.91 -12.58
N PHE A 106 -7.84 -10.36 -13.54
CA PHE A 106 -8.42 -10.08 -14.83
C PHE A 106 -9.00 -11.42 -15.29
N CYS A 107 -10.33 -11.52 -15.33
CA CYS A 107 -10.96 -12.52 -16.17
C CYS A 107 -10.49 -12.19 -17.59
N ASP A 108 -9.47 -12.91 -18.04
CA ASP A 108 -9.15 -13.06 -19.45
C ASP A 108 -10.37 -13.73 -20.10
N CYS A 109 -11.37 -12.92 -20.42
CA CYS A 109 -12.35 -13.28 -21.42
C CYS A 109 -11.59 -13.30 -22.74
N HIS A 110 -11.04 -14.46 -23.09
CA HIS A 110 -10.54 -14.74 -24.42
C HIS A 110 -11.60 -14.36 -25.46
N LEU A 111 -11.48 -13.18 -26.05
CA LEU A 111 -11.81 -13.01 -27.46
C LEU A 111 -10.50 -13.15 -28.22
N SER A 112 -10.37 -14.32 -28.84
CA SER A 112 -9.34 -14.70 -29.78
C SER A 112 -8.93 -13.57 -30.71
N THR A 113 -7.64 -13.23 -30.74
CA THR A 113 -6.74 -13.35 -31.91
C THR A 113 -5.52 -12.45 -31.73
N SER A 114 -4.48 -12.93 -31.06
CA SER A 114 -3.08 -12.65 -31.44
C SER A 114 -2.12 -13.55 -30.64
N PRO A 115 -1.06 -14.08 -31.26
CA PRO A 115 -0.09 -14.92 -30.58
C PRO A 115 1.11 -14.07 -30.14
N PHE A 116 1.08 -13.55 -28.93
CA PHE A 116 2.32 -13.13 -28.26
C PHE A 116 2.40 -13.84 -26.90
N PRO A 117 3.40 -14.72 -26.70
CA PRO A 117 3.51 -15.46 -25.47
C PRO A 117 4.21 -14.60 -24.41
N ASN A 118 3.57 -14.61 -23.23
CA ASN A 118 4.20 -14.76 -21.93
C ASN A 118 4.98 -13.61 -21.25
N TYR A 119 4.85 -13.67 -19.92
CA TYR A 119 5.71 -13.15 -18.87
C TYR A 119 5.64 -11.63 -18.61
N PHE A 120 4.77 -11.21 -17.70
CA PHE A 120 4.98 -9.97 -16.96
C PHE A 120 5.08 -10.22 -15.45
N TYR A 121 6.36 -10.32 -15.06
CA TYR A 121 6.98 -10.10 -13.77
C TYR A 121 6.14 -9.36 -12.72
N SER A 122 5.85 -10.07 -11.62
CA SER A 122 5.67 -9.48 -10.30
C SER A 122 7.05 -8.96 -9.84
N ARG A 123 7.37 -7.72 -10.18
CA ARG A 123 8.54 -7.03 -9.66
C ARG A 123 8.15 -5.61 -9.25
N ASP A 124 8.60 -5.28 -8.05
CA ASP A 124 8.86 -3.93 -7.55
C ASP A 124 7.67 -3.20 -6.90
N CYS A 125 7.33 -3.66 -5.69
CA CYS A 125 7.24 -2.76 -4.54
C CYS A 125 8.61 -2.75 -3.84
N LYS A 126 9.55 -1.94 -4.35
CA LYS A 126 10.80 -1.61 -3.67
C LYS A 126 10.94 -0.10 -3.58
#